data_AF-X6L781-F1
#
_entry.id   AF-X6L781-F1
#
_cell.length_a   1.000
_cell.length_b   1.000
_cell.length_c   1.000
_cell.angle_alpha   90.00
_cell.angle_beta   90.00
_cell.angle_gamma   90.00
#
_symmetry.space_group_name_H-M   'P 1'
#
loop_
_entity.id
_entity.type
_entity.pdbx_description
1 polymer ?
#
loop_
_entity_poly.entity_id
_entity_poly.type
_entity_poly.pdbx_seq_one_letter_code
_entity_poly.pdbx_strand_id
1 'polypeptide(L)'
;VYKDQQNQKTLCQVVVITPEDQKKMGLLQEKYQRITEDITTIDKAMTQLQQNHAEKQEIVESITNELIENITKYKKELLLSMEQYVKAKEEELLEHKQKLIVLEKQLKQWNDDLVQCMSDQSLNLLQRKNKITQIIENPNISQLQRSNRLPCHVDIRLGSDIFSILQVVVFFSNALN
;
A
#
# COMPACT_ATOMS: atom_id res chain seq x y z
N VAL A 1 -58.99 -58.95 -72.19
CA VAL A 1 -57.89 -59.23 -73.13
C VAL A 1 -56.64 -58.55 -72.58
N TYR A 2 -55.82 -59.32 -71.86
CA TYR A 2 -54.37 -59.57 -72.09
C TYR A 2 -53.51 -58.29 -72.02
N LYS A 3 -52.87 -58.07 -70.86
CA LYS A 3 -51.47 -58.44 -70.50
C LYS A 3 -50.52 -57.30 -70.86
N ASP A 4 -49.96 -56.66 -69.83
CA ASP A 4 -48.53 -56.35 -69.75
C ASP A 4 -48.23 -55.88 -68.32
N GLN A 5 -48.24 -56.83 -67.39
CA GLN A 5 -47.38 -56.74 -66.22
C GLN A 5 -45.94 -56.81 -66.73
N GLN A 6 -45.35 -55.64 -67.01
CA GLN A 6 -43.91 -55.54 -67.18
C GLN A 6 -43.27 -55.99 -65.87
N ASN A 7 -42.74 -57.22 -65.89
CA ASN A 7 -41.77 -57.73 -64.96
C ASN A 7 -40.59 -56.74 -64.90
N GLN A 8 -40.67 -55.73 -64.04
CA GLN A 8 -39.48 -55.10 -63.51
C GLN A 8 -38.80 -56.15 -62.64
N LYS A 9 -37.95 -56.97 -63.28
CA LYS A 9 -36.87 -57.64 -62.57
C LYS A 9 -36.07 -56.53 -61.91
N THR A 10 -36.30 -56.29 -60.62
CA THR A 10 -35.34 -55.62 -59.75
C THR A 10 -34.06 -56.44 -59.87
N LEU A 11 -33.15 -56.00 -60.72
CA LEU A 11 -31.79 -56.51 -60.75
C LEU A 11 -31.25 -56.27 -59.35
N CYS A 12 -31.22 -57.34 -58.56
CA CYS A 12 -30.52 -57.34 -57.30
C CYS A 12 -29.04 -57.11 -57.65
N GLN A 13 -28.58 -55.87 -57.54
CA GLN A 13 -27.19 -55.52 -57.79
C GLN A 13 -26.36 -56.18 -56.69
N VAL A 14 -25.73 -57.30 -57.02
CA VAL A 14 -24.85 -58.01 -56.10
C VAL A 14 -23.52 -57.28 -56.09
N VAL A 15 -23.25 -56.55 -55.01
CA VAL A 15 -21.95 -55.95 -54.76
C VAL A 15 -21.03 -57.02 -54.18
N VAL A 16 -19.99 -57.39 -54.91
CA VAL A 16 -18.95 -58.31 -54.42
C VAL A 16 -17.92 -57.50 -53.65
N ILE A 17 -17.94 -57.62 -52.33
CA ILE A 17 -16.92 -57.01 -51.46
C ILE A 17 -15.69 -57.92 -51.47
N THR A 18 -14.53 -57.37 -51.87
CA THR A 18 -13.28 -58.12 -51.84
C THR A 18 -12.65 -58.11 -50.45
N PRO A 19 -11.74 -59.05 -50.13
CA PRO A 19 -10.99 -59.02 -48.88
C PRO A 19 -10.18 -57.72 -48.67
N GLU A 20 -9.72 -57.11 -49.76
CA GLU A 20 -9.02 -55.82 -49.75
C GLU A 20 -9.96 -54.67 -49.35
N ASP A 21 -11.21 -54.69 -49.85
CA ASP A 21 -12.25 -53.73 -49.46
C ASP A 21 -12.64 -53.88 -47.99
N GLN A 22 -12.74 -55.13 -47.49
CA GLN A 22 -12.94 -55.41 -46.06
C GLN A 22 -11.81 -54.84 -45.19
N LYS A 23 -10.55 -54.99 -45.61
CA LYS A 23 -9.40 -54.37 -44.93
C LYS A 23 -9.50 -52.84 -44.89
N LYS A 24 -9.83 -52.21 -46.02
CA LYS A 24 -9.99 -50.74 -46.11
C LYS A 24 -11.14 -50.24 -45.23
N MET A 25 -12.26 -50.95 -45.19
CA MET A 25 -13.39 -50.62 -44.31
C MET A 25 -13.01 -50.74 -42.83
N GLY A 26 -12.29 -51.80 -42.43
CA GLY A 26 -11.80 -51.93 -41.06
C GLY A 26 -10.86 -50.80 -40.66
N LEU A 27 -9.93 -50.42 -41.55
CA LEU A 27 -8.99 -49.33 -41.31
C LEU A 27 -9.68 -47.96 -41.23
N LEU A 28 -10.75 -47.76 -42.01
CA LEU A 28 -11.59 -46.57 -41.93
C LEU A 28 -12.33 -46.50 -40.59
N GLN A 29 -12.94 -47.61 -40.14
CA GLN A 29 -13.64 -47.67 -38.86
C GLN A 29 -12.69 -47.40 -37.68
N GLU A 30 -11.50 -48.02 -37.67
CA GLU A 30 -10.50 -47.76 -36.63
C GLU A 30 -10.06 -46.29 -36.60
N LYS A 31 -9.78 -45.69 -37.78
CA LYS A 31 -9.39 -44.29 -37.86
C LYS A 31 -10.51 -43.36 -37.39
N TYR A 32 -11.75 -43.64 -37.79
CA TYR A 32 -12.91 -42.86 -37.36
C TYR A 32 -13.05 -42.91 -35.83
N GLN A 33 -12.91 -44.08 -35.23
CA GLN A 33 -13.02 -44.24 -33.78
C GLN A 33 -11.89 -43.52 -33.04
N ARG A 34 -10.64 -43.64 -33.47
CA ARG A 34 -9.51 -42.91 -32.88
C ARG A 34 -9.68 -41.39 -32.96
N ILE A 35 -10.05 -40.88 -34.14
CA ILE A 35 -10.28 -39.43 -34.31
C ILE A 35 -11.42 -38.96 -33.40
N THR A 36 -12.47 -39.75 -33.21
CA THR A 36 -13.57 -39.42 -32.31
C THR A 36 -13.12 -39.34 -30.85
N GLU A 37 -12.25 -40.26 -30.42
CA GLU A 37 -11.63 -40.25 -29.09
C GLU A 37 -10.71 -39.04 -28.89
N ASP A 38 -9.91 -38.70 -29.90
CA ASP A 38 -9.03 -37.52 -29.90
C ASP A 38 -9.84 -36.22 -29.79
N ILE A 39 -10.92 -36.07 -30.58
CA ILE A 39 -11.82 -34.90 -30.51
C ILE A 39 -12.40 -34.77 -29.10
N THR A 40 -12.91 -35.86 -28.53
CA THR A 40 -13.48 -35.86 -27.18
C THR A 40 -12.44 -35.47 -26.12
N THR A 41 -11.19 -35.87 -26.32
CA THR A 41 -10.08 -35.54 -25.42
C THR A 41 -9.73 -34.06 -25.52
N ILE A 42 -9.70 -33.50 -26.72
CA ILE A 42 -9.47 -32.07 -26.97
C ILE A 42 -10.60 -31.23 -26.36
N ASP A 43 -11.87 -31.62 -26.53
CA ASP A 43 -13.02 -30.90 -25.96
C ASP A 43 -12.95 -30.83 -24.43
N LYS A 44 -12.55 -31.94 -23.78
CA LYS A 44 -12.32 -31.97 -22.32
C LYS A 44 -11.18 -31.05 -21.92
N ALA A 45 -10.06 -31.08 -22.63
CA ALA A 45 -8.90 -30.23 -22.35
C ALA A 45 -9.24 -28.73 -22.52
N MET A 46 -10.01 -28.37 -23.56
CA MET A 46 -10.50 -27.00 -23.75
C MET A 46 -11.39 -26.53 -22.60
N THR A 47 -12.31 -27.40 -22.14
CA THR A 47 -13.19 -27.07 -21.02
C THR A 47 -12.39 -26.88 -19.73
N GLN A 48 -11.43 -27.76 -19.46
CA GLN A 48 -10.53 -27.64 -18.30
C GLN A 48 -9.67 -26.38 -18.37
N LEU A 49 -9.17 -26.01 -19.55
CA LEU A 49 -8.39 -24.80 -19.75
C LEU A 49 -9.21 -23.53 -19.46
N GLN A 50 -10.46 -23.48 -19.92
CA GLN A 50 -11.36 -22.36 -19.66
C GLN A 50 -11.69 -22.24 -18.16
N GLN A 51 -11.95 -23.37 -17.49
CA GLN A 51 -12.17 -23.38 -16.06
C GLN A 51 -10.93 -22.91 -15.28
N ASN A 52 -9.75 -23.43 -15.63
CA ASN A 52 -8.49 -23.02 -15.01
C ASN A 52 -8.23 -21.52 -15.22
N HIS A 53 -8.45 -21.01 -16.44
CA HIS A 53 -8.33 -19.59 -16.73
C HIS A 53 -9.23 -18.74 -15.81
N ALA A 54 -10.50 -19.11 -15.66
CA ALA A 54 -11.43 -18.40 -14.77
C ALA A 54 -10.96 -18.42 -13.30
N GLU A 55 -10.54 -19.59 -12.81
CA GLU A 55 -10.00 -19.73 -11.44
C GLU A 55 -8.74 -18.90 -11.23
N LYS A 56 -7.81 -18.88 -12.18
CA LYS A 56 -6.59 -18.07 -12.08
C LYS A 56 -6.88 -16.58 -12.18
N GLN A 57 -7.85 -16.17 -13.00
CA GLN A 57 -8.27 -14.79 -13.08
C GLN A 57 -8.84 -14.32 -11.73
N GLU A 58 -9.71 -15.10 -11.09
CA GLU A 58 -10.26 -14.80 -9.77
C GLU A 58 -9.17 -14.67 -8.70
N ILE A 59 -8.18 -15.57 -8.71
CA ILE A 59 -7.04 -15.51 -7.78
C ILE A 59 -6.24 -14.21 -7.98
N VAL A 60 -5.95 -13.84 -9.22
CA VAL A 60 -5.21 -12.60 -9.52
C VAL A 60 -6.00 -11.37 -9.06
N GLU A 61 -7.30 -11.33 -9.30
CA GLU A 61 -8.17 -10.24 -8.84
C GLU A 61 -8.19 -10.16 -7.31
N SER A 62 -8.34 -11.29 -6.63
CA SER A 62 -8.34 -11.36 -5.16
C SER A 62 -7.04 -10.85 -4.54
N ILE A 63 -5.89 -11.34 -5.02
CA ILE A 63 -4.57 -10.91 -4.54
C ILE A 63 -4.36 -9.41 -4.78
N THR A 64 -4.79 -8.91 -5.94
CA THR A 64 -4.65 -7.49 -6.28
C THR A 64 -5.49 -6.61 -5.37
N ASN A 65 -6.72 -7.03 -5.06
CA ASN A 65 -7.60 -6.32 -4.15
C ASN A 65 -7.03 -6.29 -2.72
N GLU A 66 -6.51 -7.41 -2.22
CA GLU A 66 -5.86 -7.49 -0.92
C GLU A 66 -4.64 -6.55 -0.83
N LEU A 67 -3.82 -6.48 -1.89
CA LEU A 67 -2.70 -5.55 -1.96
C LEU A 67 -3.15 -4.08 -1.92
N ILE A 68 -4.21 -3.73 -2.65
CA ILE A 68 -4.79 -2.38 -2.64
C ILE A 68 -5.30 -2.02 -1.25
N GLU A 69 -5.98 -2.93 -0.57
CA GLU A 69 -6.47 -2.73 0.80
C GLU A 69 -5.33 -2.49 1.78
N ASN A 70 -4.28 -3.32 1.71
CA ASN A 70 -3.10 -3.18 2.57
C ASN A 70 -2.36 -1.86 2.34
N ILE A 71 -2.16 -1.46 1.08
CA ILE A 71 -1.55 -0.16 0.74
C ILE A 71 -2.42 0.99 1.27
N THR A 72 -3.74 0.89 1.11
CA THR A 72 -4.68 1.93 1.54
C THR A 72 -4.70 2.05 3.06
N LYS A 73 -4.65 0.94 3.78
CA LYS A 73 -4.55 0.91 5.24
C LYS A 73 -3.25 1.53 5.72
N TYR A 74 -2.11 1.11 5.17
CA TYR A 74 -0.81 1.65 5.54
C TYR A 74 -0.71 3.16 5.28
N LYS A 75 -1.25 3.65 4.15
CA LYS A 75 -1.36 5.08 3.87
C LYS A 75 -2.12 5.83 4.98
N LYS A 76 -3.25 5.29 5.44
CA LYS A 76 -4.03 5.91 6.53
C LYS A 76 -3.26 5.95 7.84
N GLU A 77 -2.53 4.88 8.17
CA GLU A 77 -1.70 4.81 9.38
C GLU A 77 -0.55 5.83 9.35
N LEU A 78 0.13 5.98 8.20
CA LEU A 78 1.18 6.99 8.04
C LEU A 78 0.62 8.41 8.20
N LEU A 79 -0.52 8.71 7.56
CA LEU A 79 -1.14 10.03 7.68
C LEU A 79 -1.54 10.34 9.14
N LEU A 80 -2.12 9.37 9.84
CA LEU A 80 -2.47 9.52 11.26
C LEU A 80 -1.22 9.76 12.11
N SER A 81 -0.13 9.04 11.85
CA SER A 81 1.14 9.21 12.56
C SER A 81 1.72 10.62 12.34
N MET A 82 1.65 11.15 11.11
CA MET A 82 2.07 12.53 10.82
C MET A 82 1.24 13.55 11.60
N GLU A 83 -0.08 13.41 11.60
CA GLU A 83 -0.98 14.31 12.33
C GLU A 83 -0.69 14.32 13.84
N GLN A 84 -0.48 13.13 14.42
CA GLN A 84 -0.11 12.99 15.84
C GLN A 84 1.22 13.65 16.16
N TYR A 85 2.23 13.48 15.29
CA TYR A 85 3.53 14.13 15.46
C TYR A 85 3.42 15.65 15.42
N VAL A 86 2.70 16.20 14.42
CA VAL A 86 2.50 17.64 14.29
C VAL A 86 1.83 18.20 15.54
N LYS A 87 0.74 17.58 16.00
CA LYS A 87 0.02 18.02 17.19
C LYS A 87 0.91 18.02 18.45
N ALA A 88 1.67 16.94 18.68
CA ALA A 88 2.57 16.86 19.81
C ALA A 88 3.67 17.95 19.75
N LYS A 89 4.20 18.23 18.56
CA LYS A 89 5.20 19.28 18.37
C LYS A 89 4.62 20.68 18.51
N GLU A 90 3.39 20.92 18.07
CA GLU A 90 2.69 22.19 18.31
C GLU A 90 2.49 22.45 19.80
N GLU A 91 2.07 21.44 20.56
CA GLU A 91 1.91 21.53 22.01
C GLU A 91 3.25 21.85 22.70
N GLU A 92 4.32 21.13 22.34
CA GLU A 92 5.67 21.36 22.86
C GLU A 92 6.15 22.79 22.55
N LEU A 93 6.02 23.25 21.30
CA LEU A 93 6.43 24.58 20.89
C LEU A 93 5.62 25.68 21.58
N LEU A 94 4.32 25.45 21.80
CA LEU A 94 3.44 26.40 22.48
C LEU A 94 3.84 26.56 23.95
N GLU A 95 4.11 25.46 24.65
CA GLU A 95 4.56 25.49 26.05
C GLU A 95 5.89 26.25 26.18
N HIS A 96 6.85 25.96 25.27
CA HIS A 96 8.13 26.66 25.24
C HIS A 96 7.96 28.16 24.94
N LYS A 97 7.12 28.52 23.98
CA LYS A 97 6.80 29.92 23.68
C LYS A 97 6.24 30.63 24.90
N GLN A 98 5.33 30.01 25.65
CA GLN A 98 4.75 30.59 26.86
C GLN A 98 5.81 30.82 27.94
N LYS A 99 6.72 29.85 28.17
CA LYS A 99 7.86 30.01 29.10
C LYS A 99 8.75 31.18 28.70
N LEU A 100 9.06 31.32 27.41
CA LEU A 100 9.87 32.42 26.90
C LEU A 100 9.18 33.79 27.06
N ILE A 101 7.87 33.88 26.83
CA ILE A 101 7.10 35.13 27.04
C ILE A 101 7.13 35.56 28.52
N VAL A 102 7.00 34.60 29.45
CA VAL A 102 7.08 34.90 30.90
C VAL A 102 8.47 35.44 31.24
N LEU A 103 9.51 34.77 30.75
CA LEU A 103 10.90 35.15 30.98
C LEU A 103 11.24 36.51 30.34
N GLU A 104 10.74 36.79 29.13
CA GLU A 104 10.86 38.09 28.46
C GLU A 104 10.25 39.21 29.32
N LYS A 105 9.05 39.01 29.85
CA LYS A 105 8.38 40.00 30.73
C LYS A 105 9.17 40.26 32.00
N GLN A 106 9.70 39.22 32.64
CA GLN A 106 10.50 39.34 33.86
C GLN A 106 11.80 40.10 33.59
N LEU A 107 12.53 39.73 32.52
CA LEU A 107 13.75 40.41 32.10
C LEU A 107 13.50 41.88 31.78
N LYS A 108 12.41 42.17 31.05
CA LYS A 108 12.02 43.54 30.73
C LYS A 108 11.77 44.35 31.99
N GLN A 109 11.00 43.82 32.95
CA GLN A 109 10.72 44.51 34.21
C GLN A 109 12.01 44.82 34.96
N TRP A 110 12.91 43.85 35.15
CA TRP A 110 14.17 44.09 35.85
C TRP A 110 15.07 45.09 35.13
N ASN A 111 15.08 45.06 33.79
CA ASN A 111 15.80 46.05 33.00
C ASN A 111 15.22 47.45 33.17
N ASP A 112 13.89 47.59 33.12
CA ASP A 112 13.20 48.87 33.30
C ASP A 112 13.44 49.44 34.71
N ASP A 113 13.38 48.59 35.75
CA ASP A 113 13.68 48.97 37.15
C ASP A 113 15.14 49.45 37.30
N LEU A 114 16.08 48.79 36.62
CA LEU A 114 17.51 49.12 36.66
C LEU A 114 17.77 50.45 35.93
N VAL A 115 17.15 50.65 34.76
CA VAL A 115 17.19 51.92 34.01
C VAL A 115 16.61 53.06 34.86
N GLN A 116 15.46 52.83 35.51
CA GLN A 116 14.85 53.82 36.39
C GLN A 116 15.78 54.19 37.55
N CYS A 117 16.39 53.20 38.24
CA CYS A 117 17.33 53.46 39.33
C CYS A 117 18.55 54.27 38.89
N MET A 118 19.08 54.02 37.69
CA MET A 118 20.21 54.77 37.16
C MET A 118 19.85 56.20 36.75
N SER A 119 18.63 56.41 36.29
CA SER A 119 18.15 57.68 35.73
C SER A 119 17.49 58.59 36.77
N ASP A 120 17.07 58.05 37.93
CA ASP A 120 16.36 58.77 38.97
C ASP A 120 17.30 59.74 39.71
N GLN A 121 17.06 61.04 39.51
CA GLN A 121 17.80 62.13 40.12
C GLN A 121 17.49 62.33 41.60
N SER A 122 16.38 61.78 42.10
CA SER A 122 15.98 61.89 43.51
C SER A 122 16.72 60.92 44.43
N LEU A 123 17.35 59.87 43.87
CA LEU A 123 18.14 58.90 44.63
C LEU A 123 19.57 59.40 44.85
N ASN A 124 20.01 59.37 46.10
CA ASN A 124 21.44 59.58 46.40
C ASN A 124 22.28 58.34 46.05
N LEU A 125 23.61 58.50 46.00
CA LEU A 125 24.54 57.45 45.58
C LEU A 125 24.39 56.13 46.36
N LEU A 126 24.16 56.21 47.68
CA LEU A 126 24.02 55.02 48.52
C LEU A 126 22.70 54.28 48.24
N GLN A 127 21.60 55.02 48.12
CA GLN A 127 20.28 54.47 47.78
C GLN A 127 20.27 53.83 46.40
N ARG A 128 20.89 54.48 45.41
CA ARG A 128 21.04 53.95 44.05
C ARG A 128 21.83 52.66 44.06
N LYS A 129 22.99 52.63 44.72
CA LYS A 129 23.83 51.43 44.85
C LYS A 129 23.04 50.27 45.47
N ASN A 130 22.33 50.52 46.57
CA ASN A 130 21.57 49.48 47.26
C ASN A 130 20.44 48.91 46.39
N LYS A 131 19.69 49.75 45.66
CA LYS A 131 18.64 49.29 44.75
C LYS A 131 19.19 48.45 43.59
N ILE A 132 20.29 48.90 42.98
CA ILE A 132 20.97 48.14 41.90
C ILE A 132 21.45 46.78 42.43
N THR A 133 22.07 46.75 43.61
CA THR A 133 22.51 45.50 44.25
C THR A 133 21.34 44.55 44.48
N GLN A 134 20.20 45.04 44.99
CA GLN A 134 18.99 44.22 45.17
C GLN A 134 18.44 43.63 43.87
N ILE A 135 18.48 44.39 42.77
CA ILE A 135 18.03 43.90 41.45
C ILE A 135 18.98 42.81 40.96
N ILE A 136 20.30 43.04 41.00
CA ILE A 136 21.31 42.09 40.48
C ILE A 136 21.41 40.82 41.33
N GLU A 137 21.29 40.94 42.65
CA GLU A 137 21.32 39.80 43.58
C GLU A 137 19.99 39.04 43.63
N ASN A 138 19.01 39.40 42.78
CA ASN A 138 17.78 38.66 42.68
C ASN A 138 18.09 37.20 42.32
N PRO A 139 17.74 36.23 43.17
CA PRO A 139 18.09 34.82 42.97
C PRO A 139 17.51 34.24 41.68
N ASN A 140 16.43 34.83 41.15
CA ASN A 140 15.84 34.43 39.88
C ASN A 140 16.71 34.82 38.67
N ILE A 141 17.50 35.90 38.76
CA ILE A 141 18.45 36.29 37.71
C ILE A 141 19.63 35.31 37.68
N SER A 142 20.14 34.93 38.85
CA SER A 142 21.24 33.97 38.99
C SER A 142 20.91 32.57 38.46
N GLN A 143 19.62 32.24 38.34
CA GLN A 143 19.13 30.97 37.80
C GLN A 143 18.88 30.99 36.28
N LEU A 144 19.02 32.15 35.62
CA LEU A 144 18.83 32.25 34.18
C LEU A 144 19.95 31.55 33.42
N GLN A 145 19.58 30.66 32.50
CA GLN A 145 20.54 30.05 31.59
C GLN A 145 21.05 31.09 30.58
N ARG A 146 22.35 31.03 30.25
CA ARG A 146 22.98 31.91 29.24
C ARG A 146 22.36 31.80 27.85
N SER A 147 21.71 30.68 27.54
CA SER A 147 21.03 30.45 26.28
C SER A 147 19.78 29.63 26.52
N ASN A 148 18.63 30.21 26.17
CA ASN A 148 17.35 29.51 26.07
C ASN A 148 17.05 29.08 24.62
N ARG A 149 18.07 29.02 23.74
CA ARG A 149 17.90 28.57 22.36
C ARG A 149 17.53 27.10 22.33
N LEU A 150 16.36 26.80 21.78
CA LEU A 150 15.96 25.42 21.47
C LEU A 150 16.26 25.09 20.00
N PRO A 151 16.61 23.83 19.70
CA PRO A 151 16.58 23.34 18.34
C PRO A 151 15.12 23.27 17.87
N CYS A 152 14.66 24.31 17.17
CA CYS A 152 13.35 24.34 16.52
C CYS A 152 13.30 23.50 15.24
N HIS A 153 14.07 22.41 15.16
CA HIS A 153 14.14 21.61 13.95
C HIS A 153 12.85 20.78 13.84
N VAL A 154 12.01 21.14 12.88
CA VAL A 154 10.78 20.41 12.55
C VAL A 154 11.07 19.63 11.28
N ASP A 155 11.12 18.30 11.38
CA ASP A 155 11.31 17.41 10.23
C ASP A 155 10.50 16.14 10.47
N ILE A 156 9.63 15.78 9.51
CA ILE A 156 8.87 14.53 9.55
C ILE A 156 9.58 13.56 8.61
N ARG A 157 10.29 12.60 9.19
CA ARG A 157 10.93 11.51 8.44
C ARG A 157 10.07 10.27 8.52
N LEU A 158 9.52 9.87 7.38
CA LEU A 158 8.78 8.62 7.25
C LEU A 158 9.72 7.55 6.71
N GLY A 159 9.79 6.42 7.40
CA GLY A 159 10.46 5.23 6.89
C GLY A 159 9.61 4.62 5.77
N SER A 160 10.11 4.63 4.53
CA SER A 160 9.43 4.03 3.39
C SER A 160 9.88 2.58 3.20
N ASP A 161 9.52 1.68 4.11
CA ASP A 161 9.73 0.25 3.88
C ASP A 161 8.52 -0.36 3.14
N ILE A 162 8.51 -0.16 1.81
CA ILE A 162 7.51 -0.78 0.93
C ILE A 162 7.60 -2.32 0.96
N PHE A 163 8.75 -2.90 1.33
CA PHE A 163 8.92 -4.35 1.37
C PHE A 163 8.15 -5.01 2.51
N SER A 164 7.81 -4.28 3.57
CA SER A 164 6.91 -4.79 4.62
C SER A 164 5.49 -5.04 4.10
N ILE A 165 5.08 -4.38 3.00
CA ILE A 165 3.76 -4.50 2.37
C ILE A 165 3.71 -5.68 1.39
N LEU A 166 4.86 -6.12 0.87
CA LEU A 166 4.99 -7.09 -0.24
C LEU A 166 5.09 -8.57 0.18
N GLN A 167 4.79 -8.94 1.43
CA GLN A 167 4.72 -10.36 1.84
C GLN A 167 3.48 -11.09 1.28
N VAL A 168 3.28 -11.02 -0.03
CA VAL A 168 2.44 -11.95 -0.77
C VAL A 168 3.38 -12.93 -1.45
N VAL A 169 3.54 -14.11 -0.82
CA VAL A 169 4.40 -15.18 -1.31
C VAL A 169 3.84 -15.72 -2.63
N VAL A 170 4.42 -15.28 -3.75
CA VAL A 170 4.15 -15.83 -5.07
C VAL A 170 5.01 -17.08 -5.28
N PHE A 171 4.44 -18.26 -5.04
CA PHE A 171 5.01 -19.52 -5.52
C PHE A 171 4.55 -19.78 -6.96
N PHE A 172 5.31 -19.29 -7.94
CA PHE A 172 5.26 -19.83 -9.31
C PHE A 172 6.24 -20.99 -9.39
N SER A 173 5.74 -22.22 -9.20
CA SER A 173 6.49 -23.41 -9.59
C SER A 173 6.43 -23.53 -11.11
N ASN A 174 7.56 -23.26 -11.77
CA ASN A 174 7.83 -23.71 -13.12
C ASN A 174 7.81 -25.25 -13.13
N ALA A 175 6.66 -25.83 -13.46
CA ALA A 175 6.54 -27.24 -13.82
C ALA A 175 6.43 -27.35 -15.34
N LEU A 176 7.55 -27.12 -16.02
CA LEU A 176 7.81 -27.58 -17.38
C LEU A 176 9.17 -28.30 -17.36
N ASN A 177 9.11 -29.60 -17.07
CA ASN A 177 10.05 -30.63 -17.51
C ASN A 177 9.35 -31.99 -17.37
#